data_AF-A0A0B6XTJ8-F1
#
_entry.id   AF-A0A0B6XTJ8-F1
#
_cell.length_a   1.000
_cell.length_b   1.000
_cell.length_c   1.000
_cell.angle_alpha   90.00
_cell.angle_beta   90.00
_cell.angle_gamma   90.00
#
_symmetry.space_group_name_H-M   'P 1'
#
loop_
_entity.id
_entity.type
_entity.pdbx_description
1 polymer ?
#
loop_
_entity_poly.entity_id
_entity_poly.type
_entity_poly.pdbx_seq_one_letter_code
_entity_poly.pdbx_strand_id
1 'polypeptide(L)' 'PEILYSTAVYYRHLSICHASVMPYCCKICGKGVQTKGGMHLHMATHGERKFICSVCDSKFKFKHHLKGHPN' A
#
# COMPACT_ATOMS: atom_id res chain seq x y z
N PRO A 1 -9.21 -29.80 5.21
CA PRO A 1 -8.83 -29.24 3.89
C PRO A 1 -7.37 -28.76 3.94
N GLU A 2 -6.45 -29.51 3.33
CA GLU A 2 -5.06 -29.11 3.21
C GLU A 2 -4.96 -27.93 2.22
N ILE A 3 -4.87 -26.72 2.74
CA ILE A 3 -4.69 -25.54 1.90
C ILE A 3 -3.23 -25.55 1.44
N LEU A 4 -2.99 -26.14 0.26
CA LEU A 4 -1.68 -26.12 -0.41
C LEU A 4 -1.42 -24.70 -0.92
N TYR A 5 -0.80 -23.88 -0.08
CA TYR A 5 -0.24 -22.61 -0.52
C TYR A 5 1.02 -22.89 -1.34
N SER A 6 1.23 -22.12 -2.41
CA SER A 6 2.50 -22.20 -3.12
C SER A 6 3.65 -21.83 -2.18
N THR A 7 4.76 -22.54 -2.30
CA THR A 7 5.97 -22.35 -1.48
C THR A 7 6.42 -20.89 -1.44
N ALA A 8 6.28 -20.16 -2.55
CA ALA A 8 6.60 -18.74 -2.64
C ALA A 8 5.67 -17.85 -1.78
N VAL A 9 4.37 -18.17 -1.71
CA VAL A 9 3.41 -17.43 -0.87
C VAL A 9 3.70 -17.69 0.61
N TYR A 10 4.03 -18.93 0.97
CA TYR A 10 4.40 -19.31 2.34
C TYR A 10 5.67 -18.58 2.82
N TYR A 11 6.77 -18.63 2.06
CA TYR A 11 8.00 -17.94 2.45
C TYR A 11 7.85 -16.41 2.50
N ARG A 12 7.05 -15.84 1.60
CA ARG A 12 6.70 -14.42 1.66
C ARG A 12 5.95 -14.08 2.95
N HIS A 13 4.97 -14.89 3.34
CA HIS A 13 4.23 -14.70 4.59
C HIS A 13 5.18 -14.75 5.80
N LEU A 14 6.05 -15.77 5.88
CA LEU A 14 7.03 -15.88 6.95
C LEU A 14 7.96 -14.66 7.01
N SER A 15 8.50 -14.25 5.87
CA SER A 15 9.41 -13.10 5.79
C SER A 15 8.76 -11.80 6.27
N ILE A 16 7.47 -11.62 5.96
CA ILE A 16 6.72 -10.41 6.25
C ILE A 16 6.19 -10.39 7.70
N CYS A 17 5.56 -11.47 8.14
CA CYS A 17 4.82 -11.52 9.41
C CYS A 17 5.68 -11.99 10.59
N HIS A 18 6.68 -12.83 10.33
CA HIS A 18 7.50 -13.41 11.40
C HIS A 18 8.90 -12.77 11.46
N ALA A 19 9.51 -12.51 10.30
CA ALA A 19 10.86 -11.92 10.24
C ALA A 19 10.87 -10.39 10.05
N SER A 20 9.71 -9.75 9.82
CA SER A 20 9.58 -8.30 9.59
C SER A 20 10.48 -7.74 8.49
N VAL A 21 10.80 -8.56 7.49
CA VAL A 21 11.63 -8.15 6.35
C VAL A 21 10.84 -7.20 5.46
N MET A 22 11.45 -6.08 5.08
CA MET A 22 10.88 -5.03 4.25
C MET A 22 11.63 -4.96 2.92
N PRO A 23 11.32 -5.83 1.95
CA PRO A 23 12.10 -5.94 0.72
C PRO A 23 12.01 -4.71 -0.20
N TYR A 24 11.05 -3.81 0.02
CA TYR A 24 10.89 -2.60 -0.78
C TYR A 24 11.21 -1.36 0.05
N CYS A 25 12.29 -0.66 -0.29
CA CYS A 25 12.67 0.60 0.36
C CYS A 25 12.35 1.82 -0.51
N CYS A 26 11.75 2.84 0.07
CA CYS A 26 11.47 4.10 -0.62
C CYS A 26 12.78 4.86 -0.84
N LYS A 27 13.06 5.26 -2.09
CA LYS A 27 14.26 6.03 -2.42
C LYS A 27 14.21 7.50 -1.96
N ILE A 28 13.01 8.01 -1.62
CA ILE A 28 12.81 9.41 -1.22
C ILE A 28 13.02 9.58 0.28
N CYS A 29 12.43 8.69 1.10
CA CYS A 29 12.45 8.82 2.56
C CYS A 29 13.01 7.61 3.31
N GLY A 30 13.54 6.60 2.61
CA GLY A 30 14.12 5.40 3.21
C GLY A 30 13.13 4.41 3.82
N LYS A 31 11.81 4.72 3.82
CA LYS A 31 10.80 3.86 4.45
C LYS A 31 10.73 2.47 3.78
N GLY A 32 10.86 1.42 4.59
CA GLY A 32 10.64 0.03 4.19
C GLY A 32 9.16 -0.35 4.11
N VAL A 33 8.79 -1.15 3.11
CA VAL A 33 7.45 -1.68 2.88
C VAL A 33 7.54 -3.16 2.51
N GLN A 34 6.57 -3.95 3.00
CA GLN A 34 6.53 -5.41 2.87
C GLN A 34 6.16 -5.90 1.47
N THR A 35 5.42 -5.09 0.70
CA THR A 35 4.85 -5.50 -0.60
C THR A 35 5.07 -4.45 -1.68
N LYS A 36 5.16 -4.90 -2.93
CA LYS A 36 5.27 -4.03 -4.11
C LYS A 36 4.06 -3.11 -4.26
N GLY A 37 2.84 -3.63 -4.03
CA GLY A 37 1.61 -2.85 -4.06
C GLY A 37 1.58 -1.78 -2.98
N GLY A 38 2.03 -2.11 -1.76
CA GLY A 38 2.20 -1.14 -0.68
C GLY A 38 3.21 -0.06 -1.02
N MET A 39 4.31 -0.39 -1.70
CA MET A 39 5.29 0.60 -2.17
C MET A 39 4.68 1.53 -3.23
N HIS A 40 3.93 0.99 -4.21
CA HIS A 40 3.23 1.82 -5.20
C HIS A 40 2.28 2.81 -4.51
N LEU A 41 1.49 2.34 -3.55
CA LEU A 41 0.60 3.19 -2.76
C LEU A 41 1.38 4.24 -1.95
N HIS A 42 2.49 3.83 -1.33
CA HIS A 42 3.37 4.73 -0.60
C HIS A 42 3.92 5.85 -1.48
N MET A 43 4.29 5.59 -2.73
CA MET A 43 4.80 6.63 -3.62
C MET A 43 3.78 7.74 -3.89
N ALA A 44 2.49 7.43 -3.92
CA ALA A 44 1.44 8.45 -3.99
C ALA A 44 1.33 9.32 -2.74
N THR A 45 1.99 8.96 -1.62
CA THR A 45 2.13 9.87 -0.46
C THR A 45 3.12 11.00 -0.68
N HIS A 46 4.12 10.81 -1.54
CA HIS A 46 5.08 11.84 -1.95
C HIS A 46 4.56 12.72 -3.10
N GLY A 47 3.56 12.23 -3.84
CA GLY A 47 2.92 12.98 -4.91
C GLY A 47 1.76 13.88 -4.45
N GLU A 48 1.14 14.54 -5.44
CA GLU A 48 0.01 15.43 -5.23
C GLU A 48 -1.32 14.69 -5.00
N ARG A 49 -2.27 15.37 -4.33
CA ARG A 49 -3.64 14.88 -4.14
C ARG A 49 -4.46 15.10 -5.41
N LYS A 50 -4.66 14.04 -6.18
CA LYS A 50 -5.33 14.09 -7.51
C LYS A 50 -6.83 13.81 -7.49
N PHE A 51 -7.35 13.24 -6.41
CA PHE A 51 -8.76 12.86 -6.33
C PHE A 51 -9.54 13.94 -5.59
N ILE A 52 -10.48 14.61 -6.27
CA ILE A 52 -11.20 15.75 -5.71
C ILE A 52 -12.68 15.38 -5.54
N CYS A 53 -13.26 15.70 -4.38
CA CYS A 53 -14.70 15.62 -4.18
C CYS A 53 -15.38 16.72 -4.98
N SER A 54 -16.40 16.35 -5.77
CA SER A 54 -17.16 17.30 -6.59
C SER A 54 -18.12 18.19 -5.78
N VAL A 55 -18.32 17.91 -4.49
CA VAL A 55 -19.27 18.63 -3.62
C VAL A 55 -18.56 19.62 -2.69
N CYS A 56 -17.45 19.22 -2.08
CA CYS A 56 -16.80 20.00 -1.01
C CYS A 56 -15.32 20.31 -1.26
N ASP A 57 -14.84 20.19 -2.51
CA ASP A 57 -13.47 20.44 -2.97
C ASP A 57 -12.35 19.70 -2.20
N SER A 58 -12.72 18.74 -1.36
CA SER A 58 -11.79 17.95 -0.57
C SER A 58 -10.88 17.12 -1.49
N LYS A 59 -9.57 17.26 -1.29
CA LYS A 59 -8.55 16.57 -2.09
C LYS A 59 -8.00 15.35 -1.36
N PHE A 60 -7.93 14.23 -2.04
CA PHE A 60 -7.47 12.94 -1.54
C PHE A 60 -6.29 12.43 -2.37
N LYS A 61 -5.37 11.71 -1.69
CA LYS A 61 -4.23 11.04 -2.35
C LYS A 61 -4.65 9.72 -3.01
N PHE A 62 -5.73 9.10 -2.54
CA PHE A 62 -6.18 7.78 -3.00
C PHE A 62 -7.67 7.76 -3.34
N LYS A 63 -8.03 7.02 -4.40
CA LYS A 63 -9.41 6.88 -4.87
C LYS A 63 -10.33 6.25 -3.83
N HIS A 64 -9.86 5.28 -3.07
CA HIS A 64 -10.67 4.62 -2.04
C HIS A 64 -11.00 5.56 -0.86
N HIS A 65 -10.14 6.53 -0.55
CA HIS A 65 -10.46 7.57 0.43
C HIS A 65 -11.58 8.49 -0.07
N LEU A 66 -11.55 8.89 -1.35
CA LEU A 66 -12.65 9.66 -1.94
C LEU A 66 -13.96 8.86 -1.96
N LYS A 67 -13.92 7.57 -2.29
CA LYS A 67 -15.13 6.73 -2.32
C LYS A 67 -15.81 6.58 -0.96
N GLY A 68 -15.03 6.56 0.12
CA GLY A 68 -15.56 6.49 1.50
C GLY A 68 -15.85 7.86 2.09
N HIS A 69 -15.54 8.95 1.37
CA HIS A 69 -15.88 10.29 1.80
C HIS A 69 -17.38 10.51 1.58
N PRO A 70 -18.13 10.94 2.60
CA PRO A 70 -19.53 11.32 2.42
C PRO A 70 -19.63 12.45 1.39
N ASN A 71 -20.64 12.36 0.52
CA ASN A 71 -20.94 13.39 -0.47
C ASN A 71 -21.38 14.69 0.19
#